data_AF-A0AAV7A266-F1
#
_entry.id   AF-A0AAV7A266-F1
#
_cell.length_a   1.000
_cell.length_b   1.000
_cell.length_c   1.000
_cell.angle_alpha   90.00
_cell.angle_beta   90.00
_cell.angle_gamma   90.00
#
_symmetry.space_group_name_H-M   'P 1'
#
loop_
_entity.id
_entity.type
_entity.pdbx_description
1 polymer ?
#
loop_
_entity_poly.entity_id
_entity_poly.type
_entity_poly.pdbx_seq_one_letter_code
_entity_poly.pdbx_strand_id
1 'polypeptide(L)'
;MSGVMSELHCPYTSLTTGNVTSRLLEPANCLQLIVFLSTELEAARLLKKPTSEPAQHDEDVLHELCLIGKALGLPEISPDAPVSELMRELETKITKLSGTVPMSPPLFKVQLQPEQWETLQELHHSMLKEYECRMRMLVTRFDVTVQSFHWSERAQVKGKPMKEVYWPLRESLTSESRITIPHLLAAREDYSRILPTCNATFCLKTRSAIQKVLMIGSVPDRGGRPNEIEPPMPMWEKRREGGGGGRGHQRWGKRDERKRK
;
A
#
# COMPACT_ATOMS: atom_id res chain seq x y z
N MET A 1 41.34 -28.00 -6.14
CA MET A 1 40.84 -26.98 -7.08
C MET A 1 40.60 -27.50 -8.50
N SER A 2 41.48 -28.32 -9.10
CA SER A 2 41.25 -28.82 -10.48
C SER A 2 39.99 -29.68 -10.64
N GLY A 3 39.61 -30.49 -9.65
CA GLY A 3 38.42 -31.35 -9.71
C GLY A 3 37.11 -30.58 -9.72
N VAL A 4 37.01 -29.52 -8.91
CA VAL A 4 35.81 -28.68 -8.81
C VAL A 4 35.52 -27.97 -10.15
N MET A 5 36.55 -27.49 -10.85
CA MET A 5 36.36 -26.83 -12.15
C MET A 5 35.92 -27.81 -13.25
N SER A 6 36.38 -29.07 -13.21
CA SER A 6 35.88 -30.10 -14.10
C SER A 6 34.45 -30.54 -13.75
N GLU A 7 34.12 -30.64 -12.46
CA GLU A 7 32.77 -31.00 -12.00
C GLU A 7 31.74 -29.91 -12.35
N LEU A 8 32.13 -28.64 -12.27
CA LEU A 8 31.31 -27.49 -12.70
C LEU A 8 31.34 -27.28 -14.23
N HIS A 9 31.95 -28.18 -15.01
CA HIS A 9 32.01 -28.11 -16.47
C HIS A 9 32.59 -26.79 -16.99
N CYS A 10 33.65 -26.29 -16.34
CA CYS A 10 34.30 -25.03 -16.71
C CYS A 10 34.82 -25.08 -18.16
N PRO A 11 34.43 -24.13 -19.04
CA PRO A 11 34.79 -24.16 -20.47
C PRO A 11 36.24 -23.73 -20.73
N TYR A 12 36.92 -23.15 -19.74
CA TYR A 12 38.28 -22.65 -19.89
C TYR A 12 39.30 -23.79 -19.67
N THR A 13 39.89 -24.26 -20.78
CA THR A 13 40.91 -25.32 -20.76
C THR A 13 42.16 -24.94 -19.98
N SER A 14 42.48 -23.63 -19.92
CA SER A 14 43.56 -23.06 -19.10
C SER A 14 43.37 -23.31 -17.59
N LEU A 15 42.13 -23.48 -17.14
CA LEU A 15 41.78 -23.70 -15.73
C LEU A 15 41.59 -25.18 -15.38
N THR A 16 41.29 -26.03 -16.36
CA THR A 16 41.02 -27.47 -16.17
C THR A 16 42.20 -28.37 -16.50
N THR A 17 43.09 -27.97 -17.41
CA THR A 17 44.22 -28.79 -17.90
C THR A 17 45.59 -28.23 -17.51
N GLY A 18 46.65 -29.06 -17.47
CA GLY A 18 48.03 -28.65 -17.14
C GLY A 18 48.40 -28.70 -15.65
N ASN A 19 49.51 -28.07 -15.25
CA ASN A 19 49.99 -28.10 -13.85
C ASN A 19 49.19 -27.13 -12.96
N VAL A 20 48.61 -27.64 -11.87
CA VAL A 20 47.69 -26.89 -10.98
C VAL A 20 48.34 -25.63 -10.39
N THR A 21 49.65 -25.65 -10.11
CA THR A 21 50.34 -24.52 -9.47
C THR A 21 50.66 -23.37 -10.43
N SER A 22 50.67 -23.61 -11.74
CA SER A 22 51.00 -22.57 -12.73
C SER A 22 49.78 -21.86 -13.31
N ARG A 23 48.56 -22.40 -13.13
CA ARG A 23 47.34 -21.88 -13.77
C ARG A 23 46.94 -20.49 -13.28
N LEU A 24 47.17 -20.20 -12.00
CA LEU A 24 46.77 -18.95 -11.34
C LEU A 24 47.91 -17.92 -11.26
N LEU A 25 49.05 -18.20 -11.90
CA LEU A 25 50.15 -17.25 -11.98
C LEU A 25 49.86 -16.13 -12.99
N GLU A 26 49.04 -16.42 -13.99
CA GLU A 26 48.67 -15.47 -15.01
C GLU A 26 47.40 -14.70 -14.62
N PRO A 27 47.41 -13.36 -14.62
CA PRO A 27 46.26 -12.55 -14.19
C PRO A 27 45.02 -12.77 -15.08
N ALA A 28 45.20 -13.12 -16.35
CA ALA A 28 44.10 -13.42 -17.26
C ALA A 28 43.31 -14.67 -16.82
N ASN A 29 44.00 -15.72 -16.37
CA ASN A 29 43.36 -16.96 -15.89
C ASN A 29 42.63 -16.73 -14.57
N CYS A 30 43.19 -15.89 -13.68
CA CYS A 30 42.50 -15.48 -12.45
C CYS A 30 41.18 -14.74 -12.73
N LEU A 31 41.16 -13.85 -13.72
CA LEU A 31 39.94 -13.16 -14.13
C LEU A 31 38.92 -14.13 -14.73
N GLN A 32 39.34 -15.04 -15.60
CA GLN A 32 38.46 -16.07 -16.16
C GLN A 32 37.82 -16.95 -15.07
N LEU A 33 38.60 -17.31 -14.04
CA LEU A 33 38.10 -18.08 -12.90
C LEU A 33 37.06 -17.29 -12.10
N ILE A 34 37.34 -16.02 -11.80
CA ILE A 34 36.41 -15.17 -11.05
C ILE A 34 35.11 -14.99 -11.82
N VAL A 35 35.18 -14.68 -13.12
CA VAL A 35 34.00 -14.51 -13.97
C VAL A 35 33.15 -15.78 -13.99
N PHE A 36 33.79 -16.94 -14.19
CA PHE A 36 33.10 -18.23 -14.20
C PHE A 36 32.43 -18.55 -12.86
N LEU A 37 33.14 -18.38 -11.75
CA LEU A 37 32.58 -18.63 -10.42
C LEU A 37 31.46 -17.66 -10.07
N SER A 38 31.56 -16.39 -10.49
CA SER A 38 30.49 -15.42 -10.32
C SER A 38 29.24 -15.81 -11.10
N THR A 39 29.37 -16.26 -12.36
CA THR A 39 28.22 -16.71 -13.15
C THR A 39 27.58 -17.99 -12.61
N GLU A 40 28.38 -18.94 -12.14
CA GLU A 40 27.85 -20.17 -11.50
C GLU A 40 27.15 -19.87 -10.18
N LEU A 41 27.68 -18.93 -9.39
CA LEU A 41 27.05 -18.50 -8.15
C LEU A 41 25.73 -17.75 -8.42
N GLU A 42 25.68 -16.90 -9.45
CA GLU A 42 24.44 -16.26 -9.90
C GLU A 42 23.41 -17.29 -10.39
N ALA A 43 23.82 -18.27 -11.20
CA ALA A 43 22.96 -19.35 -11.65
C ALA A 43 22.45 -20.20 -10.47
N ALA A 44 23.32 -20.54 -9.52
CA ALA A 44 22.94 -21.25 -8.31
C ALA A 44 21.95 -20.45 -7.45
N ARG A 45 22.08 -19.13 -7.36
CA ARG A 45 21.12 -18.25 -6.67
C ARG A 45 19.78 -18.16 -7.41
N LEU A 46 19.78 -18.18 -8.74
CA LEU A 46 18.55 -18.20 -9.54
C LEU A 46 17.81 -19.55 -9.42
N LEU A 47 18.56 -20.66 -9.40
CA LEU A 47 18.01 -22.01 -9.24
C LEU A 47 17.58 -22.30 -7.80
N LYS A 48 18.27 -21.69 -6.82
CA LYS A 48 17.83 -21.60 -5.44
C LYS A 48 16.70 -20.58 -5.36
N LYS A 49 15.56 -20.99 -5.92
CA LYS A 49 14.25 -20.39 -5.65
C LYS A 49 14.20 -20.07 -4.15
N PRO A 50 13.70 -18.90 -3.71
CA PRO A 50 13.41 -18.69 -2.30
C PRO A 50 12.25 -19.60 -1.95
N THR A 51 12.54 -20.88 -1.76
CA THR A 51 11.69 -21.78 -1.00
C THR A 51 11.79 -21.22 0.40
N SER A 52 10.76 -20.50 0.82
CA SER A 52 10.44 -20.35 2.23
C SER A 52 10.63 -21.74 2.85
N GLU A 53 11.71 -21.92 3.60
CA GLU A 53 11.98 -23.19 4.24
C GLU A 53 10.94 -23.39 5.35
N PRO A 54 10.12 -24.46 5.31
CA PRO A 54 9.12 -24.68 6.34
C PRO A 54 9.73 -25.01 7.72
N ALA A 55 11.00 -25.44 7.78
CA ALA A 55 11.62 -25.90 9.02
C ALA A 55 12.04 -24.78 9.99
N GLN A 56 12.42 -23.60 9.48
CA GLN A 56 12.76 -22.45 10.35
C GLN A 56 11.51 -21.77 10.92
N HIS A 57 10.40 -21.78 10.16
CA HIS A 57 9.15 -21.16 10.57
C HIS A 57 8.54 -21.81 11.83
N ASP A 58 8.66 -23.13 12.01
CA ASP A 58 8.03 -23.82 13.15
C ASP A 58 8.73 -23.53 14.49
N GLU A 59 10.06 -23.45 14.52
CA GLU A 59 10.79 -23.01 15.73
C GLU A 59 10.50 -21.53 16.06
N ASP A 60 10.45 -20.67 15.04
CA ASP A 60 10.15 -19.24 15.22
C ASP A 60 8.73 -19.03 15.79
N VAL A 61 7.73 -19.79 15.30
CA VAL A 61 6.34 -19.73 15.77
C VAL A 61 6.23 -20.21 17.23
N LEU A 62 6.91 -21.30 17.59
CA LEU A 62 6.94 -21.77 18.98
C LEU A 62 7.60 -20.77 19.92
N HIS A 63 8.66 -20.09 19.47
CA HIS A 63 9.31 -19.04 20.22
C HIS A 63 8.36 -17.85 20.45
N GLU A 64 7.66 -17.38 19.40
CA GLU A 64 6.67 -16.31 19.52
C GLU A 64 5.52 -16.68 20.46
N LEU A 65 4.99 -17.90 20.37
CA LEU A 65 3.96 -18.38 21.28
C LEU A 65 4.44 -18.41 22.74
N CYS A 66 5.69 -18.81 22.97
CA CYS A 66 6.30 -18.74 24.30
C CYS A 66 6.41 -17.30 24.82
N LEU A 67 6.81 -16.34 23.98
CA LEU A 67 6.87 -14.92 24.34
C LEU A 67 5.48 -14.36 24.68
N ILE A 68 4.46 -14.73 23.90
CA ILE A 68 3.06 -14.35 24.18
C ILE A 68 2.61 -14.94 25.52
N GLY A 69 2.92 -16.22 25.79
CA GLY A 69 2.62 -16.86 27.07
C GLY A 69 3.27 -16.14 28.25
N LYS A 70 4.56 -15.79 28.13
CA LYS A 70 5.30 -15.01 29.14
C LYS A 70 4.66 -13.63 29.37
N ALA A 71 4.26 -12.94 28.30
CA ALA A 71 3.58 -11.65 28.41
C ALA A 71 2.22 -11.73 29.11
N LEU A 72 1.50 -12.85 28.95
CA LEU A 72 0.22 -13.12 29.60
C LEU A 72 0.36 -13.70 31.02
N GLY A 73 1.59 -13.87 31.51
CA GLY A 73 1.89 -14.45 32.81
C GLY A 73 1.42 -15.91 32.93
N LEU A 74 1.56 -16.68 31.85
CA LEU A 74 1.38 -18.13 31.86
C LEU A 74 2.63 -18.81 32.43
N PRO A 75 2.48 -19.98 33.10
CA PRO A 75 3.62 -20.78 33.52
C PRO A 75 4.50 -21.15 32.32
N GLU A 76 5.79 -21.39 32.56
CA GLU A 76 6.74 -21.67 31.49
C GLU A 76 6.32 -22.93 30.72
N ILE A 77 5.98 -22.74 29.45
CA ILE A 77 5.39 -23.75 28.59
C ILE A 77 6.48 -24.79 28.29
N SER A 78 6.21 -26.06 28.60
CA SER A 78 7.15 -27.13 28.25
C SER A 78 7.15 -27.35 26.72
N PRO A 79 8.32 -27.54 26.11
CA PRO A 79 8.43 -27.76 24.66
C PRO A 79 7.71 -29.04 24.19
N ASP A 80 7.41 -29.97 25.11
CA ASP A 80 6.73 -31.23 24.82
C ASP A 80 5.19 -31.17 24.98
N ALA A 81 4.62 -30.04 25.41
CA ALA A 81 3.17 -29.91 25.57
C ALA A 81 2.45 -29.82 24.20
N PRO A 82 1.27 -30.45 24.05
CA PRO A 82 0.52 -30.34 22.81
C PRO A 82 0.03 -28.90 22.59
N VAL A 83 0.23 -28.36 21.38
CA VAL A 83 -0.15 -26.99 20.99
C VAL A 83 -1.62 -26.66 21.30
N SER A 84 -2.51 -27.66 21.24
CA SER A 84 -3.94 -27.50 21.56
C SER A 84 -4.19 -27.12 23.03
N GLU A 85 -3.39 -27.63 23.97
CA GLU A 85 -3.51 -27.30 25.38
C GLU A 85 -3.05 -25.86 25.65
N LEU A 86 -1.95 -25.46 25.02
CA LEU A 86 -1.44 -24.09 25.05
C LEU A 86 -2.46 -23.09 24.48
N MET A 87 -3.03 -23.38 23.31
CA MET A 87 -4.02 -22.51 22.68
C MET A 87 -5.27 -22.33 23.56
N ARG A 88 -5.71 -23.40 24.24
CA ARG A 88 -6.82 -23.33 25.19
C ARG A 88 -6.48 -22.47 26.40
N GLU A 89 -5.27 -22.60 26.95
CA GLU A 89 -4.84 -21.79 28.10
C GLU A 89 -4.75 -20.30 27.73
N LEU A 90 -4.17 -19.99 26.57
CA LEU A 90 -4.15 -18.64 25.99
C LEU A 90 -5.56 -18.07 25.83
N GLU A 91 -6.47 -18.83 25.23
CA GLU A 91 -7.87 -18.41 25.06
C GLU A 91 -8.54 -18.11 26.41
N THR A 92 -8.32 -18.96 27.42
CA THR A 92 -8.91 -18.73 28.76
C THR A 92 -8.37 -17.48 29.46
N LYS A 93 -7.08 -17.15 29.28
CA LYS A 93 -6.51 -15.90 29.82
C LYS A 93 -6.99 -14.68 29.05
N ILE A 94 -7.02 -14.74 27.72
CA ILE A 94 -7.45 -13.64 26.86
C ILE A 94 -8.93 -13.31 27.11
N THR A 95 -9.79 -14.33 27.28
CA THR A 95 -11.21 -14.14 27.61
C THR A 95 -11.41 -13.51 28.99
N LYS A 96 -10.64 -13.93 30.00
CA LYS A 96 -10.63 -13.28 31.33
C LYS A 96 -10.22 -11.82 31.26
N LEU A 97 -9.16 -11.50 30.51
CA LEU A 97 -8.67 -10.13 30.34
C LEU A 97 -9.65 -9.27 29.53
N SER A 98 -10.30 -9.84 28.52
CA SER A 98 -11.30 -9.15 27.69
C SER A 98 -12.51 -8.67 28.50
N GLY A 99 -12.81 -9.28 29.65
CA GLY A 99 -13.84 -8.78 30.57
C GLY A 99 -13.49 -7.45 31.26
N THR A 100 -12.21 -7.08 31.31
CA THR A 100 -11.74 -5.84 31.96
C THR A 100 -11.70 -4.64 31.02
N VAL A 101 -11.62 -4.87 29.71
CA VAL A 101 -11.53 -3.82 28.68
C VAL A 101 -12.80 -3.84 27.84
N PRO A 102 -13.53 -2.72 27.70
CA PRO A 102 -14.72 -2.67 26.87
C PRO A 102 -14.32 -2.81 25.39
N MET A 103 -14.49 -4.01 24.84
CA MET A 103 -14.18 -4.30 23.44
C MET A 103 -15.47 -4.49 22.63
N SER A 104 -15.50 -3.96 21.42
CA SER A 104 -16.56 -4.22 20.42
C SER A 104 -16.60 -5.70 20.04
N PRO A 105 -17.77 -6.25 19.68
CA PRO A 105 -17.86 -7.63 19.20
C PRO A 105 -17.05 -7.86 17.91
N PRO A 106 -16.61 -9.10 17.63
CA PRO A 106 -15.92 -9.43 16.39
C PRO A 106 -16.83 -9.19 15.19
N LEU A 107 -16.27 -8.66 14.11
CA LEU A 107 -17.00 -8.39 12.86
C LEU A 107 -17.37 -9.71 12.18
N PHE A 108 -16.44 -10.67 12.19
CA PHE A 108 -16.62 -11.99 11.61
C PHE A 108 -17.04 -12.99 12.70
N LYS A 109 -18.22 -13.58 12.57
CA LYS A 109 -18.83 -14.47 13.59
C LYS A 109 -19.04 -15.91 13.12
N VAL A 110 -18.80 -16.18 11.83
CA VAL A 110 -19.11 -17.46 11.18
C VAL A 110 -17.90 -18.39 11.30
N GLN A 111 -18.14 -19.67 11.53
CA GLN A 111 -17.09 -20.68 11.43
C GLN A 111 -16.94 -21.11 9.97
N LEU A 112 -15.71 -21.04 9.46
CA LEU A 112 -15.38 -21.34 8.07
C LEU A 112 -15.12 -22.85 7.89
N GLN A 113 -15.77 -23.43 6.88
CA GLN A 113 -15.46 -24.78 6.39
C GLN A 113 -14.17 -24.78 5.56
N PRO A 114 -13.49 -25.93 5.39
CA PRO A 114 -12.23 -26.00 4.65
C PRO A 114 -12.29 -25.38 3.24
N GLU A 115 -13.35 -25.67 2.47
CA GLU A 115 -13.56 -25.10 1.13
C GLU A 115 -13.70 -23.56 1.15
N GLN A 116 -14.29 -23.02 2.23
CA GLN A 116 -14.47 -21.58 2.40
C GLN A 116 -13.15 -20.90 2.79
N TRP A 117 -12.25 -21.60 3.48
CA TRP A 117 -10.90 -21.09 3.77
C TRP A 117 -10.08 -20.93 2.49
N GLU A 118 -10.15 -21.88 1.57
CA GLU A 118 -9.50 -21.77 0.26
C GLU A 118 -10.05 -20.58 -0.53
N THR A 119 -11.38 -20.46 -0.59
CA THR A 119 -12.04 -19.32 -1.26
C THR A 119 -11.64 -17.98 -0.64
N LEU A 120 -11.53 -17.91 0.70
CA LEU A 120 -11.11 -16.71 1.41
C LEU A 120 -9.65 -16.35 1.11
N GLN A 121 -8.76 -17.33 1.01
CA GLN A 121 -7.36 -17.12 0.62
C GLN A 121 -7.25 -16.57 -0.80
N GLU A 122 -8.01 -17.11 -1.75
CA GLU A 122 -8.04 -16.61 -3.12
C GLU A 122 -8.55 -15.16 -3.18
N LEU A 123 -9.65 -14.87 -2.47
CA LEU A 123 -10.19 -13.52 -2.37
C LEU A 123 -9.19 -12.55 -1.75
N HIS A 124 -8.56 -12.95 -0.65
CA HIS A 124 -7.54 -12.14 0.04
C HIS A 124 -6.37 -11.82 -0.90
N HIS A 125 -5.85 -12.81 -1.63
CA HIS A 125 -4.78 -12.59 -2.62
C HIS A 125 -5.21 -11.64 -3.75
N SER A 126 -6.41 -11.81 -4.28
CA SER A 126 -6.96 -10.93 -5.31
C SER A 126 -7.09 -9.48 -4.82
N MET A 127 -7.62 -9.29 -3.61
CA MET A 127 -7.76 -7.97 -2.98
C MET A 127 -6.40 -7.32 -2.68
N LEU A 128 -5.41 -8.10 -2.25
CA LEU A 128 -4.04 -7.60 -2.03
C LEU A 128 -3.41 -7.10 -3.34
N LYS A 129 -3.56 -7.84 -4.44
CA LYS A 129 -3.09 -7.40 -5.77
C LYS A 129 -3.77 -6.12 -6.22
N GLU A 130 -5.09 -6.03 -6.02
CA GLU A 130 -5.83 -4.82 -6.39
C GLU A 130 -5.41 -3.62 -5.54
N TYR A 131 -5.22 -3.82 -4.23
CA TYR A 131 -4.69 -2.80 -3.32
C TYR A 131 -3.30 -2.33 -3.75
N GLU A 132 -2.37 -3.25 -4.03
CA GLU A 132 -1.03 -2.89 -4.52
C GLU A 132 -1.09 -2.05 -5.79
N CYS A 133 -1.93 -2.45 -6.75
CA CYS A 133 -2.11 -1.72 -8.00
C CYS A 133 -2.59 -0.29 -7.73
N ARG A 134 -3.61 -0.12 -6.89
CA ARG A 134 -4.12 1.20 -6.48
C ARG A 134 -3.06 2.02 -5.76
N MET A 135 -2.28 1.41 -4.86
CA MET A 135 -1.22 2.11 -4.14
C MET A 135 -0.10 2.56 -5.08
N ARG A 136 0.38 1.69 -6.00
CA ARG A 136 1.35 2.07 -7.03
C ARG A 136 0.85 3.23 -7.87
N MET A 137 -0.42 3.21 -8.29
CA MET A 137 -1.04 4.31 -9.01
C MET A 137 -1.06 5.60 -8.17
N LEU A 138 -1.49 5.55 -6.91
CA LEU A 138 -1.56 6.72 -6.04
C LEU A 138 -0.17 7.34 -5.79
N VAL A 139 0.81 6.49 -5.51
CA VAL A 139 2.21 6.91 -5.34
C VAL A 139 2.73 7.54 -6.64
N THR A 140 2.46 6.93 -7.79
CA THR A 140 2.87 7.48 -9.10
C THR A 140 2.19 8.84 -9.37
N ARG A 141 0.90 8.97 -9.05
CA ARG A 141 0.17 10.25 -9.16
C ARG A 141 0.76 11.31 -8.23
N PHE A 142 1.15 10.92 -7.02
CA PHE A 142 1.84 11.82 -6.09
C PHE A 142 3.17 12.29 -6.68
N ASP A 143 3.96 11.38 -7.25
CA ASP A 143 5.25 11.68 -7.90
C ASP A 143 5.08 12.68 -9.05
N VAL A 144 4.12 12.43 -9.94
CA VAL A 144 3.80 13.34 -11.06
C VAL A 144 3.29 14.69 -10.57
N THR A 145 2.49 14.71 -9.49
CA THR A 145 2.02 15.96 -8.89
C THR A 145 3.18 16.78 -8.35
N VAL A 146 4.15 16.14 -7.67
CA VAL A 146 5.35 16.81 -7.17
C VAL A 146 6.24 17.31 -8.32
N GLN A 147 6.35 16.53 -9.39
CA GLN A 147 7.07 16.94 -10.61
C GLN A 147 6.43 18.15 -11.28
N SER A 148 5.09 18.25 -11.31
CA SER A 148 4.38 19.37 -11.94
C SER A 148 4.73 20.73 -11.32
N PHE A 149 5.07 20.78 -10.03
CA PHE A 149 5.54 22.02 -9.41
C PHE A 149 6.82 22.55 -10.06
N HIS A 150 7.68 21.68 -10.60
CA HIS A 150 8.92 22.08 -11.28
C HIS A 150 8.69 22.67 -12.68
N TRP A 151 7.44 22.77 -13.15
CA TRP A 151 7.13 23.39 -14.44
C TRP A 151 7.06 24.92 -14.36
N SER A 152 7.01 25.50 -13.16
CA SER A 152 7.11 26.95 -12.98
C SER A 152 8.53 27.37 -12.62
N GLU A 153 9.01 28.44 -13.27
CA GLU A 153 10.35 29.00 -13.06
C GLU A 153 10.62 29.35 -11.58
N ARG A 154 9.60 29.89 -10.88
CA ARG A 154 9.67 30.23 -9.44
C ARG A 154 9.87 29.01 -8.54
N ALA A 155 9.29 27.87 -8.89
CA ALA A 155 9.38 26.65 -8.09
C ALA A 155 10.61 25.81 -8.44
N GLN A 156 11.17 25.94 -9.65
CA GLN A 156 12.46 25.31 -9.99
C GLN A 156 13.59 25.77 -9.06
N VAL A 157 13.61 27.06 -8.69
CA VAL A 157 14.57 27.61 -7.70
C VAL A 157 14.46 26.90 -6.35
N LYS A 158 13.26 26.43 -5.99
CA LYS A 158 12.98 25.67 -4.76
C LYS A 158 12.99 24.15 -4.95
N GLY A 159 13.47 23.64 -6.09
CA GLY A 159 13.44 22.20 -6.39
C GLY A 159 14.28 21.36 -5.42
N LYS A 160 15.49 21.82 -5.06
CA LYS A 160 16.37 21.13 -4.08
C LYS A 160 15.71 20.94 -2.71
N PRO A 161 15.27 22.01 -2.01
CA PRO A 161 14.64 21.85 -0.70
C PRO A 161 13.32 21.07 -0.78
N MET A 162 12.58 21.15 -1.89
CA MET A 162 11.37 20.36 -2.06
C MET A 162 11.66 18.85 -2.19
N LYS A 163 12.72 18.48 -2.91
CA LYS A 163 13.17 17.08 -3.02
C LYS A 163 13.65 16.52 -1.69
N GLU A 164 14.38 17.31 -0.89
CA GLU A 164 14.86 16.93 0.44
C GLU A 164 13.70 16.55 1.38
N VAL A 165 12.57 17.26 1.29
CA VAL A 165 11.37 16.93 2.09
C VAL A 165 10.57 15.77 1.49
N TYR A 166 10.48 15.71 0.16
CA TYR A 166 9.66 14.72 -0.54
C TYR A 166 10.25 13.31 -0.50
N TRP A 167 11.56 13.15 -0.68
CA TRP A 167 12.17 11.83 -0.85
C TRP A 167 12.00 10.90 0.38
N PRO A 168 12.21 11.36 1.63
CA PRO A 168 11.96 10.52 2.81
C PRO A 168 10.50 10.07 2.92
N LEU A 169 9.55 10.96 2.58
CA LEU A 169 8.13 10.62 2.55
C LEU A 169 7.86 9.57 1.46
N ARG A 170 8.47 9.73 0.29
CA ARG A 170 8.32 8.82 -0.84
C ARG A 170 8.86 7.42 -0.55
N GLU A 171 9.98 7.31 0.16
CA GLU A 171 10.56 6.03 0.61
C GLU A 171 9.67 5.34 1.66
N SER A 172 9.00 6.11 2.52
CA SER A 172 8.09 5.55 3.52
C SER A 172 6.80 4.97 2.94
N LEU A 173 6.42 5.36 1.71
CA LEU A 173 5.21 4.89 1.05
C LEU A 173 5.44 3.53 0.40
N THR A 174 4.99 2.46 1.06
CA THR A 174 5.03 1.09 0.53
C THR A 174 3.78 0.79 -0.28
N SER A 175 3.94 0.08 -1.41
CA SER A 175 2.79 -0.42 -2.19
C SER A 175 2.18 -1.69 -1.60
N GLU A 176 2.99 -2.48 -0.92
CA GLU A 176 2.59 -3.76 -0.33
C GLU A 176 1.69 -3.53 0.90
N SER A 177 0.62 -4.31 0.99
CA SER A 177 -0.21 -4.38 2.18
C SER A 177 0.36 -5.40 3.16
N ARG A 178 0.34 -5.05 4.45
CA ARG A 178 0.74 -5.93 5.56
C ARG A 178 -0.44 -6.69 6.17
N ILE A 179 -1.63 -6.60 5.55
CA ILE A 179 -2.85 -7.20 6.09
C ILE A 179 -2.87 -8.69 5.75
N THR A 180 -2.88 -9.52 6.79
CA THR A 180 -3.01 -10.99 6.67
C THR A 180 -4.41 -11.48 7.10
N ILE A 181 -4.75 -12.73 6.78
CA ILE A 181 -6.06 -13.31 7.16
C ILE A 181 -6.31 -13.26 8.68
N PRO A 182 -5.34 -13.54 9.57
CA PRO A 182 -5.52 -13.32 11.01
C PRO A 182 -5.95 -11.90 11.39
N HIS A 183 -5.44 -10.87 10.70
CA HIS A 183 -5.88 -9.48 10.92
C HIS A 183 -7.35 -9.27 10.52
N LEU A 184 -7.81 -9.94 9.47
CA LEU A 184 -9.22 -9.89 9.05
C LEU A 184 -10.13 -10.57 10.08
N LEU A 185 -9.71 -11.70 10.64
CA LEU A 185 -10.47 -12.42 11.67
C LEU A 185 -10.48 -11.69 13.01
N ALA A 186 -9.39 -10.97 13.32
CA ALA A 186 -9.30 -10.12 14.51
C ALA A 186 -10.10 -8.80 14.37
N ALA A 187 -10.62 -8.49 13.18
CA ALA A 187 -11.39 -7.27 12.95
C ALA A 187 -12.70 -7.27 13.75
N ARG A 188 -13.00 -6.11 14.34
CA ARG A 188 -14.18 -5.89 15.19
C ARG A 188 -15.18 -4.93 14.54
N GLU A 189 -16.40 -4.90 15.06
CA GLU A 189 -17.50 -4.14 14.45
C GLU A 189 -17.24 -2.63 14.35
N ASP A 190 -16.43 -2.06 15.24
CA ASP A 190 -16.00 -0.66 15.19
C ASP A 190 -15.19 -0.34 13.93
N TYR A 191 -14.41 -1.29 13.41
CA TYR A 191 -13.67 -1.11 12.15
C TYR A 191 -14.57 -1.02 10.92
N SER A 192 -15.82 -1.53 10.99
CA SER A 192 -16.77 -1.42 9.89
C SER A 192 -17.39 -0.03 9.74
N ARG A 193 -17.19 0.84 10.74
CA ARG A 193 -17.72 2.21 10.74
C ARG A 193 -16.90 3.10 9.81
N ILE A 194 -17.40 3.31 8.60
CA ILE A 194 -16.83 4.27 7.65
C ILE A 194 -17.08 5.68 8.17
N LEU A 195 -16.02 6.33 8.66
CA LEU A 195 -16.09 7.72 9.09
C LEU A 195 -15.87 8.66 7.89
N PRO A 196 -16.63 9.76 7.77
CA PRO A 196 -16.38 10.75 6.72
C PRO A 196 -14.97 11.32 6.86
N THR A 197 -14.25 11.40 5.74
CA THR A 197 -12.90 12.00 5.67
C THR A 197 -12.88 13.48 6.06
N CYS A 198 -14.03 14.16 5.94
CA CYS A 198 -14.24 15.55 6.37
C CYS A 198 -14.61 15.70 7.86
N ASN A 199 -14.64 14.62 8.64
CA ASN A 199 -14.96 14.69 10.06
C ASN A 199 -13.94 15.59 10.80
N ALA A 200 -14.42 16.36 11.78
CA ALA A 200 -13.64 17.34 12.53
C ALA A 200 -12.33 16.75 13.09
N THR A 201 -12.36 15.50 13.58
CA THR A 201 -11.18 14.81 14.11
C THR A 201 -10.08 14.58 13.05
N PHE A 202 -10.46 14.24 11.82
CA PHE A 202 -9.52 14.08 10.70
C PHE A 202 -9.04 15.44 10.18
N CYS A 203 -9.95 16.41 10.03
CA CYS A 203 -9.62 17.77 9.59
C CYS A 203 -8.67 18.51 10.55
N LEU A 204 -8.75 18.23 11.87
CA LEU A 204 -7.81 18.79 12.84
C LEU A 204 -6.37 18.30 12.61
N LYS A 205 -6.20 17.02 12.23
CA LYS A 205 -4.89 16.42 11.98
C LYS A 205 -4.28 16.85 10.65
N THR A 206 -5.10 17.20 9.66
CA THR A 206 -4.66 17.70 8.35
C THR A 206 -4.66 19.23 8.26
N ARG A 207 -4.81 19.92 9.39
CA ARG A 207 -4.80 21.39 9.45
C ARG A 207 -3.43 21.92 9.03
N SER A 208 -3.42 22.81 8.04
CA SER A 208 -2.22 23.53 7.60
C SER A 208 -2.50 25.03 7.55
N ALA A 209 -1.45 25.85 7.47
CA ALA A 209 -1.59 27.30 7.27
C ALA A 209 -2.34 27.65 5.97
N ILE A 210 -2.41 26.71 5.02
CA ILE A 210 -3.13 26.81 3.76
C ILE A 210 -4.61 26.44 3.97
N GLN A 211 -4.88 25.37 4.72
CA GLN A 211 -6.24 24.91 5.02
C GLN A 211 -6.81 25.63 6.24
N LYS A 212 -7.16 26.92 6.05
CA LYS A 212 -7.66 27.81 7.12
C LYS A 212 -9.11 27.56 7.53
N VAL A 213 -9.91 26.89 6.69
CA VAL A 213 -11.34 26.68 6.94
C VAL A 213 -11.53 25.35 7.66
N LEU A 214 -11.64 25.42 8.98
CA LEU A 214 -12.29 24.38 9.76
C LEU A 214 -13.79 24.47 9.44
N MET A 215 -14.38 23.40 8.90
CA MET A 215 -15.84 23.28 8.76
C MET A 215 -16.49 23.08 10.14
N ILE A 216 -16.29 24.03 11.06
CA ILE A 216 -16.93 24.07 12.37
C ILE A 216 -18.15 24.97 12.18
N GLY A 217 -19.30 24.35 11.90
CA GLY A 217 -20.58 25.02 11.73
C GLY A 217 -21.36 24.57 10.48
N SER A 218 -22.63 24.97 10.41
CA SER A 218 -23.45 24.77 9.22
C SER A 218 -22.83 25.55 8.05
N VAL A 219 -22.49 24.85 6.97
CA VAL A 219 -22.02 25.50 5.74
C VAL A 219 -23.18 26.36 5.23
N PRO A 220 -23.02 27.69 5.12
CA PRO A 220 -24.09 28.53 4.60
C PRO A 220 -24.44 28.04 3.20
N ASP A 221 -25.74 27.90 2.94
CA ASP A 221 -26.24 27.42 1.66
C ASP A 221 -25.63 28.28 0.55
N ARG A 222 -24.95 27.62 -0.40
CA ARG A 222 -24.31 28.32 -1.52
C ARG A 222 -25.29 28.60 -2.65
N GLY A 223 -26.56 28.26 -2.46
CA GLY A 223 -27.60 28.38 -3.46
C GLY A 223 -27.32 27.48 -4.67
N GLY A 224 -28.11 27.67 -5.72
CA GLY A 224 -27.95 26.91 -6.97
C GLY A 224 -28.71 25.58 -6.97
N ARG A 225 -29.63 25.37 -6.01
CA ARG A 225 -30.60 24.29 -6.16
C ARG A 225 -31.45 24.61 -7.39
N PRO A 226 -31.59 23.67 -8.34
CA PRO A 226 -32.40 23.88 -9.54
C PRO A 226 -33.84 24.32 -9.24
N ASN A 227 -34.35 23.97 -8.06
CA ASN A 227 -35.70 24.33 -7.59
C ASN A 227 -35.80 25.77 -7.04
N GLU A 228 -34.68 26.42 -6.74
CA GLU A 228 -34.62 27.81 -6.20
C GLU A 228 -34.32 28.83 -7.31
N ILE A 229 -33.89 28.36 -8.49
CA ILE A 229 -33.68 29.18 -9.68
C ILE A 229 -34.97 29.16 -10.48
N GLU A 230 -35.77 30.21 -10.38
CA GLU A 230 -36.89 30.40 -11.29
C GLU A 230 -36.32 30.59 -12.71
N PRO A 231 -36.62 29.68 -13.66
CA PRO A 231 -36.14 29.84 -15.03
C PRO A 231 -36.72 31.16 -15.56
N PRO A 232 -35.90 32.03 -16.19
CA PRO A 232 -36.43 33.28 -16.73
C PRO A 232 -37.53 32.94 -17.73
N MET A 233 -38.73 33.48 -17.50
CA MET A 233 -39.87 33.23 -18.40
C MET A 233 -39.46 33.60 -19.84
N PRO A 234 -39.60 32.67 -20.80
CA PRO A 234 -39.34 33.00 -22.19
C PRO A 234 -40.35 34.06 -22.63
N MET A 235 -39.87 35.21 -23.13
CA MET A 235 -40.74 36.20 -23.74
C MET A 235 -41.27 35.63 -25.06
N TRP A 236 -42.56 35.33 -25.11
CA TRP A 236 -43.22 34.98 -26.37
C TRP A 236 -43.43 36.27 -27.19
N GLU A 237 -42.49 36.56 -28.09
CA GLU A 237 -42.75 37.54 -29.14
C GLU A 237 -43.79 36.99 -30.11
N LYS A 238 -44.76 37.82 -30.50
CA LYS A 238 -45.69 37.49 -31.57
C LYS A 238 -44.88 37.07 -32.80
N ARG A 239 -45.16 35.88 -33.34
CA ARG A 239 -44.62 35.44 -34.62
C ARG A 239 -44.91 36.55 -35.64
N ARG A 240 -43.86 37.21 -36.16
CA ARG A 240 -44.00 38.23 -37.20
C ARG A 240 -44.66 37.57 -38.41
N GLU A 241 -45.93 37.85 -38.64
CA GLU A 241 -46.55 37.62 -39.94
C GLU A 241 -45.97 38.65 -40.90
N GLY A 242 -44.94 38.24 -41.62
CA GLY A 242 -44.21 39.09 -42.55
C GLY A 242 -42.85 38.50 -42.84
N GLY A 243 -42.75 37.79 -43.96
CA GLY A 243 -41.54 37.12 -44.41
C GLY A 243 -40.36 38.08 -44.63
N GLY A 244 -39.16 37.52 -44.51
CA GLY A 244 -37.91 38.23 -44.84
C GLY A 244 -36.76 37.72 -43.98
N GLY A 245 -35.92 36.87 -44.58
CA GLY A 245 -34.81 36.19 -43.90
C GLY A 245 -33.81 37.13 -43.23
N GLY A 246 -33.09 36.60 -42.23
CA GLY A 246 -31.96 37.32 -41.67
C GLY A 246 -31.49 36.80 -40.31
N ARG A 247 -30.54 35.85 -40.36
CA ARG A 247 -29.35 35.73 -39.50
C ARG A 247 -29.57 35.82 -37.98
N GLY A 248 -29.45 34.65 -37.34
CA GLY A 248 -29.25 34.53 -35.90
C GLY A 248 -27.99 35.26 -35.43
N HIS A 249 -28.18 36.31 -34.63
CA HIS A 249 -27.14 36.89 -33.80
C HIS A 249 -27.54 36.72 -32.34
N GLN A 250 -26.98 35.68 -31.71
CA GLN A 250 -27.01 35.47 -30.28
C GLN A 250 -26.12 36.54 -29.62
N ARG A 251 -26.74 37.59 -29.11
CA ARG A 251 -26.07 38.65 -28.35
C ARG A 251 -26.01 38.21 -26.89
N TRP A 252 -24.84 37.75 -26.46
CA TRP A 252 -24.55 37.47 -25.04
C TRP A 252 -24.62 38.76 -24.23
N GLY A 253 -25.51 38.79 -23.23
CA GLY A 253 -25.74 39.94 -22.37
C GLY A 253 -24.59 40.17 -21.39
N LYS A 254 -24.16 41.44 -21.29
CA LYS A 254 -23.26 41.94 -20.24
C LYS A 254 -23.92 41.73 -18.86
N ARG A 255 -23.16 41.17 -17.93
CA ARG A 255 -23.51 41.02 -16.51
C ARG A 255 -23.20 42.33 -15.78
N ASP A 256 -24.23 43.05 -15.37
CA ASP A 256 -24.10 44.25 -14.52
C ASP A 256 -23.73 43.86 -13.08
N GLU A 257 -22.72 44.54 -12.55
CA GLU A 257 -22.32 44.53 -11.15
C GLU A 257 -23.43 45.14 -10.28
N ARG A 258 -24.04 44.33 -9.39
CA ARG A 258 -24.91 44.87 -8.34
C ARG A 258 -24.11 45.17 -7.07
N LYS A 259 -24.20 46.45 -6.69
CA LYS A 259 -23.64 47.12 -5.52
C LYS A 259 -23.99 46.42 -4.19
N ARG A 260 -22.99 46.39 -3.31
CA ARG A 260 -23.12 46.19 -1.86
C ARG A 260 -24.05 47.24 -1.24
N LYS A 261 -24.97 46.78 -0.39
CA LYS A 261 -25.39 47.44 0.85
C LYS A 261 -25.38 46.40 1.95
#